data_AF-A0A966PLU3-F1
#
_entry.id   AF-A0A966PLU3-F1
#
_cell.length_a   1.000
_cell.length_b   1.000
_cell.length_c   1.000
_cell.angle_alpha   90.00
_cell.angle_beta   90.00
_cell.angle_gamma   90.00
#
_symmetry.space_group_name_H-M   'P 1'
#
loop_
_entity.id
_entity.type
_entity.pdbx_description
1 polymer ?
#
loop_
_entity_poly.entity_id
_entity_poly.type
_entity_poly.pdbx_seq_one_letter_code
_entity_poly.pdbx_strand_id
1 'polypeptide(L)'
;MLTFRRIAPIVVAASVLVLPACSTTSNDAARVDGRSLSADELDDLIVGYAESAGEGGFNPAGTVSAEVARSLLTTWVSTTVNIGLLEAAGVSVTDARIDFDGSLIISLSSG
;
A
#
# COMPACT_ATOMS: atom_id res chain seq x y z
N MET A 1 -32.63 -19.54 -61.70
CA MET A 1 -32.41 -20.06 -60.34
C MET A 1 -30.92 -19.93 -60.02
N LEU A 2 -30.59 -19.18 -58.95
CA LEU A 2 -29.46 -19.28 -57.98
C LEU A 2 -28.08 -19.83 -58.47
N THR A 3 -26.89 -19.28 -58.17
CA THR A 3 -26.42 -18.17 -57.33
C THR A 3 -24.92 -17.97 -57.63
N PHE A 4 -24.47 -16.72 -57.80
CA PHE A 4 -23.06 -16.33 -57.85
C PHE A 4 -22.44 -16.41 -56.44
N ARG A 5 -21.25 -17.00 -56.31
CA ARG A 5 -20.40 -16.75 -55.13
C ARG A 5 -18.97 -16.44 -55.56
N ARG A 6 -18.66 -15.14 -55.59
CA ARG A 6 -17.32 -14.56 -55.75
C ARG A 6 -16.52 -14.84 -54.47
N ILE A 7 -15.30 -15.35 -54.61
CA ILE A 7 -14.29 -15.40 -53.54
C ILE A 7 -13.32 -14.26 -53.84
N ALA A 8 -13.35 -13.20 -53.02
CA ALA A 8 -12.33 -12.15 -53.02
C ALA A 8 -11.43 -12.37 -51.79
N PRO A 9 -10.10 -12.21 -51.91
CA PRO A 9 -9.17 -12.41 -50.80
C PRO A 9 -9.26 -11.26 -49.80
N ILE A 10 -9.42 -11.61 -48.52
CA ILE A 10 -9.45 -10.68 -47.40
C ILE A 10 -8.01 -10.23 -47.10
N VAL A 11 -7.74 -8.95 -47.33
CA VAL A 11 -6.55 -8.26 -46.84
C VAL A 11 -6.69 -8.15 -45.32
N VAL A 12 -5.87 -8.89 -44.58
CA VAL A 12 -5.78 -8.75 -43.12
C VAL A 12 -4.96 -7.50 -42.83
N ALA A 13 -5.65 -6.39 -42.55
CA ALA A 13 -5.02 -5.22 -41.96
C ALA A 13 -4.48 -5.62 -40.59
N ALA A 14 -3.17 -5.61 -40.43
CA ALA A 14 -2.51 -5.74 -39.14
C ALA A 14 -2.80 -4.46 -38.33
N SER A 15 -3.92 -4.47 -37.61
CA SER A 15 -4.20 -3.50 -36.57
C SER A 15 -3.15 -3.69 -35.48
N VAL A 16 -2.10 -2.88 -35.48
CA VAL A 16 -1.23 -2.72 -34.31
C VAL A 16 -2.10 -2.08 -33.23
N LEU A 17 -2.72 -2.93 -32.41
CA LEU A 17 -3.24 -2.53 -31.11
C LEU A 17 -2.04 -2.05 -30.31
N VAL A 18 -1.85 -0.73 -30.24
CA VAL A 18 -1.06 -0.09 -29.20
C VAL A 18 -1.82 -0.35 -27.90
N LEU A 19 -1.52 -1.48 -27.26
CA LEU A 19 -1.92 -1.72 -25.89
C LEU A 19 -1.29 -0.60 -25.05
N PRO A 20 -2.05 0.09 -24.17
CA PRO A 20 -1.40 0.87 -23.13
C PRO A 20 -0.60 -0.12 -22.28
N ALA A 21 0.72 -0.06 -22.41
CA ALA A 21 1.64 -0.71 -21.50
C ALA A 21 1.50 -0.02 -20.13
N CYS A 22 0.49 -0.41 -19.37
CA CYS A 22 0.26 0.04 -18.00
C CYS A 22 0.01 -1.17 -17.10
N SER A 23 0.92 -2.15 -17.11
CA SER A 23 1.15 -2.96 -15.91
C SER A 23 2.36 -2.37 -15.20
N THR A 24 2.18 -1.20 -14.57
CA THR A 24 3.07 -0.87 -13.46
C THR A 24 2.78 -1.94 -12.42
N THR A 25 3.74 -2.82 -12.15
CA THR A 25 3.67 -3.71 -10.99
C THR A 25 3.63 -2.80 -9.77
N SER A 26 2.43 -2.49 -9.30
CA SER A 26 2.25 -1.64 -8.15
C SER A 26 2.69 -2.45 -6.94
N ASN A 27 3.84 -2.11 -6.38
CA ASN A 27 4.45 -2.82 -5.25
C ASN A 27 3.82 -2.35 -3.93
N ASP A 28 2.50 -2.52 -3.84
CA ASP A 28 1.74 -2.09 -2.68
C ASP A 28 1.59 -3.25 -1.70
N ALA A 29 1.92 -3.00 -0.44
CA ALA A 29 1.56 -3.87 0.66
C ALA A 29 0.05 -3.89 0.89
N ALA A 30 -0.61 -2.73 0.75
CA ALA A 30 -2.06 -2.60 0.89
C ALA A 30 -2.60 -1.36 0.15
N ARG A 31 -3.92 -1.31 -0.04
CA ARG A 31 -4.64 -0.10 -0.48
C ARG A 31 -5.80 0.18 0.48
N VAL A 32 -5.91 1.43 0.92
CA VAL A 32 -6.91 1.89 1.89
C VAL A 32 -7.43 3.25 1.44
N ASP A 33 -8.74 3.38 1.23
CA ASP A 33 -9.40 4.65 0.84
C ASP A 33 -8.73 5.37 -0.35
N GLY A 34 -8.24 4.61 -1.33
CA GLY A 34 -7.54 5.13 -2.51
C GLY A 34 -6.07 5.51 -2.28
N ARG A 35 -5.57 5.42 -1.05
CA ARG A 35 -4.15 5.59 -0.71
C ARG A 35 -3.43 4.24 -0.88
N SER A 36 -2.27 4.30 -1.54
CA SER A 36 -1.37 3.15 -1.63
C SER A 36 -0.49 3.12 -0.39
N LEU A 37 -0.41 1.95 0.24
CA LEU A 37 0.51 1.64 1.31
C LEU A 37 1.62 0.80 0.69
N SER A 38 2.82 1.38 0.55
CA SER A 38 3.90 0.74 -0.20
C SER A 38 4.53 -0.43 0.55
N ALA A 39 5.12 -1.37 -0.17
CA ALA A 39 5.91 -2.44 0.43
C ALA A 39 7.15 -1.92 1.16
N ASP A 40 7.73 -0.81 0.71
CA ASP A 40 8.92 -0.20 1.30
C ASP A 40 8.61 0.40 2.69
N GLU A 41 7.48 1.12 2.83
CA GLU A 41 7.03 1.63 4.13
C GLU A 41 6.70 0.50 5.12
N LEU A 42 6.19 -0.63 4.62
CA LEU A 42 5.97 -1.82 5.45
C LEU A 42 7.31 -2.41 5.91
N ASP A 43 8.33 -2.43 5.06
CA ASP A 43 9.67 -2.89 5.41
C ASP A 43 10.31 -1.99 6.49
N ASP A 44 10.20 -0.67 6.33
CA ASP A 44 10.65 0.30 7.34
C ASP A 44 9.95 0.08 8.69
N LEU A 45 8.64 -0.21 8.70
CA LEU A 45 7.88 -0.54 9.91
C LEU A 45 8.35 -1.85 10.56
N ILE A 46 8.66 -2.87 9.74
CA ILE A 46 9.18 -4.16 10.21
C ILE A 46 10.58 -3.99 10.81
N VAL A 47 11.45 -3.22 10.16
CA VAL A 47 12.79 -2.90 10.66
C VAL A 47 12.69 -2.13 11.97
N GLY A 48 11.88 -1.08 12.04
CA GLY A 48 11.69 -0.31 13.27
C GLY A 48 11.13 -1.13 14.42
N TYR A 49 10.19 -2.06 14.14
CA TYR A 49 9.74 -3.03 15.13
C TYR A 49 10.90 -3.89 15.64
N ALA A 50 11.68 -4.48 14.73
CA ALA A 50 12.73 -5.41 15.11
C ALA A 50 13.86 -4.73 15.88
N GLU A 51 14.22 -3.50 15.53
CA GLU A 51 15.15 -2.66 16.30
C GLU A 51 14.64 -2.39 17.71
N SER A 52 13.34 -2.08 17.86
CA SER A 52 12.73 -1.83 19.17
C SER A 52 12.62 -3.09 20.04
N ALA A 53 12.47 -4.27 19.41
CA ALA A 53 12.32 -5.55 20.08
C ALA A 53 13.67 -6.18 20.53
N GLY A 54 14.81 -5.63 20.08
CA GLY A 54 16.14 -6.09 20.45
C GLY A 54 16.46 -7.50 19.93
N GLU A 55 17.15 -8.32 20.72
CA GLU A 55 17.63 -9.66 20.33
C GLU A 55 16.51 -10.66 19.92
N GLY A 56 15.23 -10.32 20.14
CA GLY A 56 14.08 -11.11 19.73
C GLY A 56 13.31 -10.58 18.51
N GLY A 57 13.70 -9.45 17.94
CA GLY A 57 12.98 -8.79 16.85
C GLY A 57 13.01 -9.55 15.53
N PHE A 58 14.16 -10.15 15.20
CA PHE A 58 14.32 -11.04 14.06
C PHE A 58 14.61 -12.47 14.52
N ASN A 59 14.10 -13.45 13.78
CA ASN A 59 14.53 -14.83 13.93
C ASN A 59 15.96 -15.02 13.36
N PRO A 60 16.62 -16.18 13.60
CA PRO A 60 17.97 -16.44 13.09
C PRO A 60 18.11 -16.39 11.56
N ALA A 61 17.00 -16.43 10.82
CA ALA A 61 16.97 -16.28 9.37
C ALA A 61 16.82 -14.82 8.91
N GLY A 62 16.81 -13.85 9.84
CA GLY A 62 16.67 -12.42 9.53
C GLY A 62 15.24 -12.02 9.15
N THR A 63 14.23 -12.73 9.65
CA THR A 63 12.81 -12.46 9.32
C THR A 63 11.98 -12.30 10.59
N VAL A 64 10.87 -11.56 10.48
CA VAL A 64 9.84 -11.50 11.53
C VAL A 64 8.84 -12.63 11.37
N SER A 65 8.13 -13.00 12.44
CA SER A 65 7.05 -13.98 12.33
C SER A 65 5.89 -13.41 11.50
N ALA A 66 5.16 -14.28 10.80
CA ALA A 66 4.01 -13.85 9.97
C ALA A 66 2.92 -13.18 10.81
N GLU A 67 2.77 -13.59 12.07
CA GLU A 67 1.83 -13.01 13.03
C GLU A 67 2.22 -11.57 13.38
N VAL A 68 3.51 -11.31 13.62
CA VAL A 68 4.03 -9.96 13.87
C VAL A 68 3.83 -9.09 12.65
N ALA A 69 4.25 -9.56 11.47
CA ALA A 69 4.08 -8.81 10.21
C ALA A 69 2.61 -8.45 9.96
N ARG A 70 1.69 -9.41 10.18
CA ARG A 70 0.25 -9.19 10.06
C ARG A 70 -0.27 -8.18 11.07
N SER A 71 0.20 -8.24 12.32
CA SER A 71 -0.20 -7.30 13.38
C SER A 71 0.25 -5.88 13.05
N LEU A 72 1.49 -5.70 12.58
CA LEU A 72 2.02 -4.41 12.15
C LEU A 72 1.22 -3.87 10.96
N LEU A 73 0.99 -4.68 9.93
CA LEU A 73 0.19 -4.29 8.76
C LEU A 73 -1.22 -3.85 9.17
N THR A 74 -1.88 -4.62 10.05
CA THR A 74 -3.24 -4.29 10.53
C THR A 74 -3.26 -2.99 11.32
N THR A 75 -2.25 -2.77 12.17
CA THR A 75 -2.11 -1.54 12.97
C THR A 75 -1.87 -0.34 12.07
N TRP A 76 -1.01 -0.48 11.07
CA TRP A 76 -0.73 0.57 10.10
C TRP A 76 -1.96 0.93 9.27
N VAL A 77 -2.64 -0.07 8.69
CA VAL A 77 -3.90 0.13 7.97
C VAL A 77 -4.94 0.84 8.83
N SER A 78 -5.14 0.40 10.07
CA SER A 78 -6.07 1.05 11.01
C SER A 78 -5.69 2.51 11.29
N THR A 79 -4.39 2.78 11.43
CA THR A 79 -3.86 4.13 11.64
C THR A 79 -4.14 5.02 10.42
N THR A 80 -3.92 4.52 9.21
CA THR A 80 -4.24 5.24 7.96
C THR A 80 -5.72 5.58 7.87
N VAL A 81 -6.61 4.64 8.22
CA VAL A 81 -8.06 4.89 8.26
C VAL A 81 -8.38 5.99 9.28
N ASN A 82 -7.84 5.90 10.50
CA ASN A 82 -8.09 6.88 11.55
C ASN A 82 -7.58 8.28 11.17
N ILE A 83 -6.42 8.39 10.51
CA ILE A 83 -5.92 9.65 9.97
C ILE A 83 -6.90 10.20 8.94
N GLY A 84 -7.37 9.39 8.00
CA GLY A 84 -8.37 9.81 7.01
C GLY A 84 -9.68 10.30 7.64
N LEU A 85 -10.13 9.66 8.73
CA LEU A 85 -11.31 10.10 9.49
C LEU A 85 -11.07 11.44 10.20
N LEU A 86 -9.89 11.64 10.79
CA LEU A 86 -9.51 12.92 11.41
C LEU A 86 -9.45 14.04 10.36
N GLU A 87 -8.80 13.78 9.22
CA GLU A 87 -8.74 14.71 8.08
C GLU A 87 -10.16 15.09 7.60
N ALA A 88 -11.05 14.11 7.47
CA ALA A 88 -12.46 14.34 7.09
C ALA A 88 -13.24 15.15 8.13
N ALA A 89 -12.86 15.07 9.42
CA ALA A 89 -13.42 15.86 10.49
C ALA A 89 -12.78 17.27 10.62
N GLY A 90 -11.84 17.64 9.73
CA GLY A 90 -11.11 18.91 9.82
C GLY A 90 -10.09 18.97 10.95
N VAL A 91 -9.68 17.81 11.46
CA VAL A 91 -8.69 17.66 12.53
C VAL A 91 -7.39 17.15 11.93
N SER A 92 -6.29 17.83 12.20
CA SER A 92 -4.95 17.42 11.78
C SER A 92 -4.04 17.22 12.97
N VAL A 93 -3.19 16.19 12.91
CA VAL A 93 -2.07 16.03 13.85
C VAL A 93 -1.00 17.08 13.50
N THR A 94 -0.72 17.98 14.43
CA THR A 94 0.26 19.08 14.21
C THR A 94 1.62 18.81 14.82
N ASP A 95 1.68 17.93 15.83
CA ASP A 95 2.90 17.51 16.49
C ASP A 95 2.69 16.13 17.12
N ALA A 96 3.72 15.29 17.07
CA ALA A 96 3.74 14.01 17.76
C ALA A 96 5.14 13.80 18.34
N ARG A 97 5.22 13.67 19.67
CA ARG A 97 6.50 13.50 20.37
C ARG A 97 6.40 12.45 21.48
N ILE A 98 7.51 11.79 21.73
CA ILE A 98 7.69 10.95 22.92
C ILE A 98 8.26 11.84 24.02
N ASP A 99 7.56 11.93 25.15
CA ASP A 99 8.04 12.63 26.34
C ASP A 99 9.09 11.79 27.09
N PHE A 100 9.81 12.41 28.03
CA PHE A 100 10.91 11.79 28.76
C PHE A 100 10.50 10.56 29.58
N ASP A 101 9.23 10.44 29.93
CA ASP A 101 8.65 9.31 30.63
C ASP A 101 8.21 8.16 29.69
N GLY A 102 8.38 8.33 28.37
CA GLY A 102 7.95 7.38 27.35
C GLY A 102 6.52 7.57 26.87
N SER A 103 5.82 8.61 27.34
CA SER A 103 4.45 8.91 26.91
C SER A 103 4.43 9.50 25.51
N LEU A 104 3.54 8.98 24.64
CA LEU A 104 3.27 9.59 23.33
C LEU A 104 2.31 10.77 23.49
N ILE A 105 2.81 11.98 23.26
CA ILE A 105 2.03 13.21 23.23
C ILE A 105 1.69 13.55 21.79
N ILE A 106 0.40 13.62 21.46
CA ILE A 106 -0.11 14.00 20.14
C ILE A 106 -0.86 15.32 20.26
N SER A 107 -0.40 16.34 19.53
CA SER A 107 -1.10 17.63 19.41
C SER A 107 -2.04 17.59 18.21
N LEU A 108 -3.29 17.97 18.44
CA LEU A 108 -4.32 18.05 17.43
C LEU A 108 -4.72 19.52 17.23
N SER A 109 -4.96 19.90 15.99
CA SER A 109 -5.56 21.19 15.64
C SER A 109 -6.85 20.95 14.88
N SER A 110 -7.90 21.70 15.21
CA SER A 110 -9.15 21.78 14.44
C SER A 110 -9.21 23.11 13.70
N GLY A 111 -9.52 23.06 12.40
CA GLY A 111 -9.80 24.25 11.58
C GLY A 111 -11.14 24.90 11.90
#